data_AF-A0A1I1YQB6-F1
#
_entry.id   AF-A0A1I1YQB6-F1
#
_cell.length_a   1.000
_cell.length_b   1.000
_cell.length_c   1.000
_cell.angle_alpha   90.00
_cell.angle_beta   90.00
_cell.angle_gamma   90.00
#
_symmetry.space_group_name_H-M   'P 1'
#
loop_
_entity.id
_entity.type
_entity.pdbx_description
1 polymer ?
#
loop_
_entity_poly.entity_id
_entity_poly.type
_entity_poly.pdbx_seq_one_letter_code
_entity_poly.pdbx_strand_id
1 'polypeptide(L)'
;MTRYLAALVLAAALPAAAAAQEDVSELARDYVELPEVQTMMDEMFAPESMAQQFQSGLPPSVTLTDAQREEVGVILSEAMNGLRPEMEEVMITGSANHFTAAELQALIDFYSSEHGGAVMAKMQPFMQETMGTMMPRIQAQMQEVTPQLIEIIEGE
;
A
#
# COMPACT_ATOMS: atom_id res chain seq x y z
N MET A 1 40.48 34.41 27.79
CA MET A 1 40.46 32.94 27.97
C MET A 1 39.07 32.38 27.65
N THR A 2 38.44 32.82 26.55
CA THR A 2 36.97 32.66 26.37
C THR A 2 36.56 32.36 24.92
N ARG A 3 37.49 31.80 24.12
CA ARG A 3 37.27 31.51 22.69
C ARG A 3 37.30 30.03 22.32
N TYR A 4 37.50 29.12 23.28
CA TYR A 4 37.60 27.67 23.03
C TYR A 4 36.36 26.86 23.45
N LEU A 5 35.33 27.49 24.02
CA LEU A 5 34.12 26.78 24.49
C LEU A 5 33.06 26.55 23.40
N ALA A 6 33.15 27.22 22.24
CA ALA A 6 32.14 27.09 21.18
C ALA A 6 32.35 25.89 20.23
N ALA A 7 33.54 25.29 20.22
CA ALA A 7 33.86 24.18 19.30
C ALA A 7 33.54 22.78 19.86
N LEU A 8 33.26 22.66 21.17
CA LEU A 8 33.10 21.37 21.86
C LEU A 8 31.64 20.89 21.95
N VAL A 9 30.67 21.77 21.70
CA VAL A 9 29.23 21.42 21.76
C VAL A 9 28.75 20.77 20.46
N LEU A 10 29.41 21.02 19.32
CA LEU A 10 28.97 20.50 18.02
C LEU A 10 29.37 19.02 17.78
N ALA A 11 30.37 18.50 18.52
CA ALA A 11 30.85 17.13 18.34
C ALA A 11 29.98 16.06 19.05
N ALA A 12 29.18 16.46 20.05
CA ALA A 12 28.34 15.53 20.82
C ALA A 12 26.97 15.25 20.20
N ALA A 13 26.52 16.07 19.23
CA ALA A 13 25.20 15.91 18.60
C ALA A 13 25.17 14.87 17.47
N LEU A 14 26.32 14.59 16.84
CA LEU A 14 26.43 13.62 15.74
C LEU A 14 26.10 12.17 16.14
N PRO A 15 26.63 11.61 17.26
CA PRO A 15 26.32 10.23 17.62
C PRO A 15 24.85 10.03 18.07
N ALA A 16 24.22 11.05 18.68
CA ALA A 16 22.83 10.97 19.09
C ALA A 16 21.86 10.99 17.90
N ALA A 17 22.14 11.80 16.87
CA ALA A 17 21.36 11.82 15.65
C ALA A 17 21.51 10.52 14.84
N ALA A 18 22.72 9.95 14.80
CA ALA A 18 22.96 8.66 14.15
C ALA A 18 22.22 7.51 14.85
N ALA A 19 22.25 7.44 16.18
CA ALA A 19 21.52 6.42 16.95
C ALA A 19 20.00 6.54 16.79
N ALA A 20 19.44 7.77 16.76
CA ALA A 20 18.02 7.98 16.51
C ALA A 20 17.60 7.60 15.08
N GLN A 21 18.47 7.81 14.09
CA GLN A 21 18.23 7.40 12.70
C GLN A 21 18.29 5.88 12.53
N GLU A 22 19.20 5.21 13.25
CA GLU A 22 19.31 3.75 13.28
C GLU A 22 18.05 3.12 13.88
N ASP A 23 17.54 3.68 14.99
CA ASP A 23 16.30 3.28 15.66
C ASP A 23 15.07 3.41 14.75
N VAL A 24 14.96 4.51 14.00
CA VAL A 24 13.88 4.69 13.00
C VAL A 24 13.97 3.67 11.87
N SER A 25 15.18 3.34 11.42
CA SER A 25 15.38 2.41 10.30
C SER A 25 15.05 0.97 10.70
N GLU A 26 15.37 0.58 11.94
CA GLU A 26 15.01 -0.72 12.51
C GLU A 26 13.47 -0.83 12.67
N LEU A 27 12.82 0.17 13.26
CA LEU A 27 11.36 0.20 13.39
C LEU A 27 10.64 0.22 12.03
N ALA A 28 11.22 0.87 11.01
CA ALA A 28 10.67 0.85 9.66
C ALA A 28 10.73 -0.56 9.04
N ARG A 29 11.80 -1.32 9.32
CA ARG A 29 11.91 -2.72 8.91
C ARG A 29 10.89 -3.59 9.64
N ASP A 30 10.83 -3.47 10.97
CA ASP A 30 9.88 -4.22 11.79
C ASP A 30 8.44 -4.00 11.33
N TYR A 31 8.08 -2.76 11.00
CA TYR A 31 6.77 -2.43 10.46
C TYR A 31 6.48 -3.12 9.12
N VAL A 32 7.43 -3.11 8.17
CA VAL A 32 7.23 -3.72 6.85
C VAL A 32 7.20 -5.26 6.94
N GLU A 33 7.94 -5.83 7.89
CA GLU A 33 7.98 -7.28 8.13
C GLU A 33 6.77 -7.82 8.91
N LEU A 34 5.85 -6.96 9.37
CA LEU A 34 4.63 -7.39 10.05
C LEU A 34 3.81 -8.35 9.19
N PRO A 35 3.26 -9.44 9.77
CA PRO A 35 2.46 -10.41 9.04
C PRO A 35 1.29 -9.78 8.25
N GLU A 36 0.64 -8.77 8.81
CA GLU A 36 -0.47 -8.07 8.18
C GLU A 36 -0.02 -7.26 6.95
N VAL A 37 1.13 -6.60 7.02
CA VAL A 37 1.70 -5.84 5.90
C VAL A 37 2.18 -6.80 4.80
N GLN A 38 2.80 -7.91 5.20
CA GLN A 38 3.23 -8.98 4.30
C GLN A 38 2.04 -9.63 3.57
N THR A 39 0.97 -9.93 4.31
CA THR A 39 -0.28 -10.48 3.74
C THR A 39 -0.89 -9.51 2.72
N MET A 40 -0.88 -8.20 3.01
CA MET A 40 -1.39 -7.20 2.07
C MET A 40 -0.58 -7.18 0.76
N MET A 41 0.74 -7.35 0.83
CA MET A 41 1.60 -7.48 -0.36
C MET A 41 1.34 -8.79 -1.11
N ASP A 42 1.11 -9.89 -0.39
CA ASP A 42 0.75 -11.18 -0.98
C ASP A 42 -0.57 -11.11 -1.74
N GLU A 43 -1.60 -10.51 -1.15
CA GLU A 43 -2.92 -10.32 -1.76
C GLU A 43 -2.85 -9.41 -2.99
N MET A 44 -2.03 -8.36 -2.91
CA MET A 44 -1.79 -7.44 -4.02
C MET A 44 -1.22 -8.17 -5.24
N PHE A 45 -0.32 -9.15 -5.03
CA PHE A 45 0.29 -9.94 -6.10
C PHE A 45 -0.31 -11.33 -6.27
N ALA A 46 -1.47 -11.60 -5.69
CA ALA A 46 -2.15 -12.87 -5.86
C ALA A 46 -2.45 -13.11 -7.36
N PRO A 47 -2.36 -14.36 -7.85
CA PRO A 47 -2.63 -14.67 -9.26
C PRO A 47 -3.98 -14.17 -9.77
N GLU A 48 -5.02 -14.26 -8.94
CA GLU A 48 -6.36 -13.74 -9.28
C GLU A 48 -6.34 -12.23 -9.47
N SER A 49 -5.77 -11.48 -8.52
CA SER A 49 -5.62 -10.02 -8.59
C SER A 49 -4.86 -9.60 -9.85
N MET A 50 -3.76 -10.29 -10.16
CA MET A 50 -2.96 -10.02 -11.35
C MET A 50 -3.71 -10.31 -12.66
N ALA A 51 -4.41 -11.44 -12.73
CA ALA A 51 -5.23 -11.79 -13.89
C ALA A 51 -6.37 -10.78 -14.11
N GLN A 52 -7.03 -10.36 -13.02
CA GLN A 52 -8.11 -9.37 -13.08
C GLN A 52 -7.60 -8.00 -13.53
N GLN A 53 -6.46 -7.56 -13.00
CA GLN A 53 -5.82 -6.31 -13.41
C GLN A 53 -5.43 -6.34 -14.89
N PHE A 54 -4.85 -7.46 -15.34
CA PHE A 54 -4.50 -7.66 -16.75
C PHE A 54 -5.73 -7.62 -17.66
N GLN A 55 -6.80 -8.34 -17.32
CA GLN A 55 -8.04 -8.36 -18.09
C GLN A 55 -8.69 -6.97 -18.17
N SER A 56 -8.62 -6.19 -17.09
CA SER A 56 -9.16 -4.82 -17.06
C SER A 56 -8.42 -3.85 -17.99
N GLY A 57 -7.16 -4.17 -18.34
CA GLY A 57 -6.37 -3.41 -19.32
C GLY A 57 -6.57 -3.84 -20.77
N LEU A 58 -7.26 -4.96 -21.02
CA LEU A 58 -7.53 -5.44 -22.38
C LEU A 58 -8.71 -4.69 -23.01
N PRO A 59 -8.74 -4.57 -24.35
CA PRO A 59 -9.92 -4.08 -25.05
C PRO A 59 -11.16 -4.94 -24.73
N PRO A 60 -12.37 -4.36 -24.64
CA PRO A 60 -13.59 -5.12 -24.31
C PRO A 60 -13.92 -6.28 -25.26
N SER A 61 -13.35 -6.25 -26.47
CA SER A 61 -13.49 -7.31 -27.47
C SER A 61 -12.62 -8.54 -27.20
N VAL A 62 -11.64 -8.44 -26.30
CA VAL A 62 -10.73 -9.54 -25.96
C VAL A 62 -11.16 -10.11 -24.62
N THR A 63 -11.59 -11.36 -24.65
CA THR A 63 -11.93 -12.12 -23.45
C THR A 63 -10.97 -13.30 -23.32
N LEU A 64 -10.50 -13.53 -22.09
CA LEU A 64 -9.68 -14.67 -21.75
C LEU A 64 -10.60 -15.84 -21.34
N THR A 65 -10.21 -17.06 -21.69
CA THR A 65 -10.80 -18.26 -21.08
C THR A 65 -10.35 -18.40 -19.62
N ASP A 66 -11.01 -19.26 -18.83
CA ASP A 66 -10.60 -19.50 -17.43
C ASP A 66 -9.16 -20.00 -17.34
N ALA A 67 -8.77 -20.96 -18.18
CA ALA A 67 -7.41 -21.49 -18.22
C ALA A 67 -6.38 -20.41 -18.60
N GLN A 68 -6.70 -19.53 -19.55
CA GLN A 68 -5.82 -18.42 -19.92
C GLN A 68 -5.69 -17.39 -18.80
N ARG A 69 -6.78 -17.07 -18.10
CA ARG A 69 -6.75 -16.19 -16.93
C ARG A 69 -5.83 -16.74 -15.85
N GLU A 70 -5.97 -18.02 -15.53
CA GLU A 70 -5.17 -18.69 -14.51
C GLU A 70 -3.68 -18.65 -14.88
N GLU A 71 -3.33 -19.04 -16.11
CA GLU A 71 -1.94 -19.04 -16.59
C GLU A 71 -1.34 -17.63 -16.59
N VAL A 72 -2.08 -16.63 -17.08
CA VAL A 72 -1.66 -15.22 -17.04
C VAL A 72 -1.45 -14.75 -15.60
N GLY A 73 -2.39 -15.08 -14.71
CA GLY A 73 -2.32 -14.71 -13.30
C GLY A 73 -1.07 -15.25 -12.63
N VAL A 74 -0.75 -16.53 -12.84
CA VAL A 74 0.46 -17.18 -12.32
C VAL A 74 1.72 -16.50 -12.85
N ILE A 75 1.84 -16.31 -14.17
CA ILE A 75 3.03 -15.68 -14.78
C ILE A 75 3.26 -14.27 -14.23
N LEU A 76 2.20 -13.46 -14.15
CA LEU A 76 2.30 -12.10 -13.65
C LEU A 76 2.59 -12.06 -12.14
N SER A 77 1.96 -12.94 -11.36
CA SER A 77 2.22 -13.07 -9.92
C SER A 77 3.67 -13.45 -9.65
N GLU A 78 4.23 -14.42 -10.36
CA GLU A 78 5.62 -14.82 -10.24
C GLU A 78 6.57 -13.67 -10.62
N ALA A 79 6.28 -12.97 -11.71
CA ALA A 79 7.08 -11.82 -12.15
C ALA A 79 7.09 -10.69 -11.10
N MET A 80 5.94 -10.38 -10.50
CA MET A 80 5.84 -9.34 -9.46
C MET A 80 6.44 -9.79 -8.14
N ASN A 81 6.27 -11.05 -7.74
CA ASN A 81 6.93 -11.60 -6.55
C ASN A 81 8.46 -11.59 -6.70
N GLY A 82 8.99 -11.67 -7.93
CA GLY A 82 10.42 -11.47 -8.19
C GLY A 82 10.94 -10.07 -7.81
N LEU A 83 10.06 -9.06 -7.77
CA LEU A 83 10.38 -7.69 -7.36
C LEU A 83 10.15 -7.44 -5.86
N ARG A 84 9.63 -8.43 -5.12
CA ARG A 84 9.26 -8.26 -3.71
C ARG A 84 10.41 -7.76 -2.82
N PRO A 85 11.64 -8.29 -2.90
CA PRO A 85 12.73 -7.78 -2.06
C PRO A 85 13.06 -6.31 -2.31
N GLU A 86 13.00 -5.86 -3.57
CA GLU A 86 13.22 -4.46 -3.92
C GLU A 86 12.08 -3.57 -3.41
N MET A 87 10.84 -4.03 -3.56
CA MET A 87 9.67 -3.33 -3.07
C MET A 87 9.70 -3.16 -1.55
N GLU A 88 10.04 -4.22 -0.81
CA GLU A 88 10.21 -4.17 0.64
C GLU A 88 11.28 -3.16 1.04
N GLU A 89 12.44 -3.16 0.40
CA GLU A 89 13.50 -2.18 0.68
C GLU A 89 13.06 -0.74 0.41
N VAL A 90 12.32 -0.51 -0.68
CA VAL A 90 11.72 0.79 -0.99
C VAL A 90 10.69 1.19 0.07
N MET A 91 9.87 0.26 0.56
CA MET A 91 8.90 0.51 1.63
C MET A 91 9.57 0.80 2.97
N ILE A 92 10.64 0.09 3.31
CA ILE A 92 11.44 0.32 4.54
C ILE A 92 12.04 1.73 4.47
N THR A 93 12.72 2.04 3.37
CA THR A 93 13.32 3.37 3.14
C THR A 93 12.26 4.47 3.14
N GLY A 94 11.11 4.22 2.49
CA GLY A 94 9.98 5.13 2.47
C GLY A 94 9.44 5.40 3.86
N SER A 95 9.22 4.36 4.65
CA SER A 95 8.72 4.44 6.02
C SER A 95 9.69 5.21 6.94
N ALA A 96 10.98 4.89 6.88
CA ALA A 96 12.01 5.55 7.68
C ALA A 96 12.17 7.04 7.37
N ASN A 97 11.85 7.46 6.14
CA ASN A 97 11.96 8.86 5.72
C ASN A 97 10.71 9.70 6.03
N HIS A 98 9.55 9.08 6.20
CA HIS A 98 8.27 9.78 6.36
C HIS A 98 7.70 9.72 7.78
N PHE A 99 8.07 8.71 8.56
CA PHE A 99 7.57 8.52 9.91
C PHE A 99 8.67 8.71 10.95
N THR A 100 8.27 9.20 12.11
CA THR A 100 9.11 9.20 13.31
C THR A 100 9.13 7.82 13.97
N ALA A 101 10.12 7.56 14.83
CA ALA A 101 10.19 6.33 15.61
C ALA A 101 8.91 6.08 16.43
N ALA A 102 8.34 7.13 17.03
CA ALA A 102 7.11 7.03 17.80
C ALA A 102 5.90 6.65 16.95
N GLU A 103 5.81 7.14 15.70
CA GLU A 103 4.73 6.79 14.78
C GLU A 103 4.88 5.36 14.26
N LEU A 104 6.09 4.94 13.92
CA LEU A 104 6.37 3.55 13.52
C LEU A 104 6.06 2.57 14.66
N GLN A 105 6.49 2.87 15.88
CA GLN A 105 6.15 2.07 17.05
C GLN A 105 4.63 1.99 17.26
N ALA A 106 3.92 3.12 17.13
CA ALA A 106 2.46 3.13 17.28
C ALA A 106 1.76 2.30 16.19
N LEU A 107 2.27 2.29 14.96
CA LEU A 107 1.77 1.42 13.90
C LEU A 107 2.02 -0.06 14.25
N ILE A 108 3.24 -0.41 14.66
CA ILE A 108 3.59 -1.78 15.07
C ILE A 108 2.70 -2.27 16.19
N ASP A 109 2.52 -1.46 17.25
CA ASP A 109 1.69 -1.78 18.39
C ASP A 109 0.23 -1.98 17.98
N PHE A 110 -0.28 -1.15 17.07
CA PHE A 110 -1.64 -1.26 16.58
C PHE A 110 -1.85 -2.56 15.79
N TYR A 111 -1.05 -2.79 14.74
CA TYR A 111 -1.19 -3.97 13.87
C TYR A 111 -0.97 -5.28 14.64
N SER A 112 -0.02 -5.29 15.58
CA SER A 112 0.28 -6.47 16.41
C SER A 112 -0.73 -6.70 17.54
N SER A 113 -1.66 -5.77 17.77
CA SER A 113 -2.69 -5.93 18.81
C SER A 113 -3.81 -6.87 18.35
N GLU A 114 -4.43 -7.59 19.30
CA GLU A 114 -5.56 -8.50 19.02
C GLU A 114 -6.66 -7.82 18.20
N HIS A 115 -6.98 -6.56 18.52
CA HIS A 115 -8.06 -5.85 17.87
C HIS A 115 -7.61 -5.07 16.63
N GLY A 116 -6.40 -4.51 16.60
CA GLY A 116 -5.91 -3.74 15.46
C GLY A 116 -5.69 -4.63 14.23
N GLY A 117 -4.97 -5.75 14.37
CA GLY A 117 -4.82 -6.72 13.29
C GLY A 117 -6.17 -7.27 12.80
N ALA A 118 -7.09 -7.59 13.74
CA ALA A 118 -8.42 -8.08 13.39
C ALA A 118 -9.30 -7.03 12.67
N VAL A 119 -9.16 -5.75 12.98
CA VAL A 119 -9.84 -4.66 12.26
C VAL A 119 -9.30 -4.56 10.83
N MET A 120 -7.98 -4.61 10.66
CA MET A 120 -7.35 -4.49 9.36
C MET A 120 -7.70 -5.66 8.43
N ALA A 121 -7.68 -6.89 8.95
CA ALA A 121 -8.12 -8.08 8.21
C ALA A 121 -9.60 -8.00 7.76
N LYS A 122 -10.44 -7.23 8.47
CA LYS A 122 -11.86 -7.05 8.12
C LYS A 122 -12.10 -5.87 7.16
N MET A 123 -11.11 -4.99 6.97
CA MET A 123 -11.33 -3.79 6.16
C MET A 123 -11.58 -4.09 4.69
N GLN A 124 -10.78 -4.98 4.11
CA GLN A 124 -10.93 -5.41 2.72
C GLN A 124 -12.30 -6.05 2.46
N PRO A 125 -12.74 -7.10 3.19
CA PRO A 125 -14.04 -7.72 2.93
C PRO A 125 -15.21 -6.77 3.24
N PHE A 126 -15.10 -5.93 4.26
CA PHE A 126 -16.09 -4.89 4.55
C PHE A 126 -16.25 -3.91 3.37
N MET A 127 -15.14 -3.44 2.80
CA MET A 127 -15.16 -2.53 1.66
C MET A 127 -15.70 -3.23 0.40
N GLN A 128 -15.33 -4.48 0.16
CA GLN A 128 -15.87 -5.27 -0.95
C GLN A 128 -17.39 -5.44 -0.84
N GLU A 129 -17.90 -5.82 0.32
CA GLU A 129 -19.33 -5.99 0.57
C GLU A 129 -20.09 -4.65 0.40
N THR A 130 -19.52 -3.58 0.96
CA THR A 130 -20.08 -2.23 0.87
C THR A 130 -20.16 -1.78 -0.59
N MET A 131 -19.07 -1.91 -1.35
CA MET A 131 -19.04 -1.55 -2.76
C MET A 131 -19.94 -2.44 -3.61
N GLY A 132 -19.97 -3.75 -3.37
CA GLY A 132 -20.87 -4.68 -4.06
C GLY A 132 -22.34 -4.32 -3.87
N THR A 133 -22.70 -3.89 -2.66
CA THR A 133 -24.06 -3.40 -2.33
C THR A 133 -24.38 -2.06 -2.99
N MET A 134 -23.41 -1.15 -3.05
CA MET A 134 -23.60 0.20 -3.60
C MET A 134 -23.50 0.27 -5.12
N MET A 135 -22.75 -0.62 -5.77
CA MET A 135 -22.44 -0.55 -7.20
C MET A 135 -23.68 -0.45 -8.11
N PRO A 136 -24.77 -1.22 -7.89
CA PRO A 136 -25.97 -1.09 -8.72
C PRO A 136 -26.62 0.31 -8.59
N ARG A 137 -26.59 0.89 -7.39
CA ARG A 137 -27.12 2.25 -7.15
C ARG A 137 -26.25 3.30 -7.80
N ILE A 138 -24.93 3.15 -7.72
CA ILE A 138 -23.97 4.02 -8.40
C ILE A 138 -24.23 3.98 -9.91
N GLN A 139 -24.37 2.79 -10.50
CA GLN A 139 -24.65 2.64 -11.93
C GLN A 139 -25.98 3.29 -12.34
N ALA A 140 -27.05 3.09 -11.55
CA ALA A 140 -28.34 3.73 -11.79
C ALA A 140 -28.25 5.26 -11.73
N GLN A 141 -27.56 5.80 -10.73
CA GLN A 141 -27.36 7.25 -10.59
C GLN A 141 -26.53 7.83 -11.75
N MET A 142 -25.50 7.10 -12.21
CA MET A 142 -24.70 7.50 -13.37
C MET A 142 -25.53 7.56 -14.66
N GLN A 143 -26.44 6.60 -14.86
CA GLN A 143 -27.36 6.62 -16.00
C GLN A 143 -28.34 7.81 -15.91
N GLU A 144 -28.81 8.15 -14.71
CA GLU A 144 -29.70 9.29 -14.49
C GLU A 144 -29.06 10.64 -14.85
N VAL A 145 -27.77 10.83 -14.55
CA VAL A 145 -27.04 12.07 -14.87
C VAL A 145 -26.45 12.10 -16.27
N THR A 146 -26.42 10.97 -16.99
CA THR A 146 -25.85 10.87 -18.33
C THR A 146 -26.42 11.89 -19.33
N PRO A 147 -27.74 12.15 -19.38
CA PRO A 147 -28.29 13.18 -20.28
C PRO A 147 -27.71 14.57 -20.04
N GLN A 148 -27.52 14.97 -18.78
CA GLN A 148 -26.93 16.27 -18.43
C GLN A 148 -25.46 16.35 -18.87
N LEU A 149 -24.72 15.24 -18.76
CA LEU A 149 -23.34 15.17 -19.25
C LEU A 149 -23.27 15.29 -20.77
N ILE A 150 -24.23 14.71 -21.50
CA ILE A 150 -24.32 14.82 -22.97
C ILE A 150 -24.61 16.27 -23.37
N GLU A 151 -25.56 16.94 -22.70
CA GLU A 151 -25.90 18.35 -22.95
C GLU A 151 -24.66 19.26 -22.81
N ILE A 152 -23.86 19.05 -21.76
CA ILE A 152 -22.59 19.77 -21.55
C ILE A 152 -21.57 19.50 -22.68
N ILE A 153 -21.46 18.24 -23.15
CA ILE A 153 -20.48 17.85 -24.19
C ILE A 153 -20.90 18.37 -25.57
N GLU A 154 -22.20 18.36 -25.87
CA GLU A 154 -22.74 18.77 -27.16
C GLU A 154 -22.87 20.30 -27.31
N GLY A 155 -22.72 21.04 -26.22
CA GLY A 155 -22.50 22.49 -26.24
C GLY A 155 -23.77 23.30 -26.44
N GLU A 156 -24.76 23.10 -25.57
CA GLU A 156 -25.72 24.16 -25.19
C GLU A 156 -25.26 24.90 -23.92
#